data_AF-A0A933DBC5-F1
#
_entry.id   AF-A0A933DBC5-F1
#
_cell.length_a   1.000
_cell.length_b   1.000
_cell.length_c   1.000
_cell.angle_alpha   90.00
_cell.angle_beta   90.00
_cell.angle_gamma   90.00
#
_symmetry.space_group_name_H-M   'P 1'
#
loop_
_entity.id
_entity.type
_entity.pdbx_description
1 polymer ?
#
loop_
_entity_poly.entity_id
_entity_poly.type
_entity_poly.pdbx_seq_one_letter_code
_entity_poly.pdbx_strand_id
1 'polypeptide(L)'
;MERVSVGKLVGMSDPAQWSQVHVFFPKGEREESHGALMMAVVVKRRAPEAGEVMDLAAFGQEIIQRLHEEYYGSIGESVLGRLKGAVERVVREFETVEITVVAGVVKVVDSGKWVFYGVTQGSGEVVLLREGEVFEIPQGSGWLVEGDVVILGTEALWQLVTPSMVKKAGSGGVEEMVEELAPELVKGRAVEEGLTAGAAGVVVKIKAAQVAEVAQVAEVGQEVITEDTEKVGKAQRVIKRLKEVGGIVAGWMGRLRKRRGGEEIYIRDRGMEKKRWVRMTIAGVLGVLLLVSVGLGWRKQVGNKQAAEFEKVEKEVEERMEEGRSLVELNPLRAKVVLEEAKARIDGYKQGQRIGKREQAWVVETETELTSLIQAAARIYEIGEPGVFLDLNLVREDSQGEVMDLSGEEVMVLDAEHEVVLRVGLNKSSAIVGGGA
;
A
#
# COMPACT_ATOMS: atom_id res chain seq x y z
N MET A 1 2.28 -11.24 0.31
CA MET A 1 2.27 -10.39 -0.92
C MET A 1 3.37 -9.33 -1.02
N GLU A 2 4.29 -9.19 -0.05
CA GLU A 2 5.28 -8.09 0.06
C GLU A 2 6.28 -7.96 -1.11
N ARG A 3 6.37 -8.99 -1.96
CA ARG A 3 7.31 -9.08 -3.08
C ARG A 3 6.68 -8.69 -4.42
N VAL A 4 5.43 -8.24 -4.42
CA VAL A 4 4.73 -7.74 -5.61
C VAL A 4 4.77 -6.22 -5.61
N SER A 5 5.33 -5.63 -6.66
CA SER A 5 5.37 -4.18 -6.86
C SER A 5 4.44 -3.78 -7.99
N VAL A 6 3.71 -2.68 -7.84
CA VAL A 6 2.65 -2.31 -8.78
C VAL A 6 2.74 -0.85 -9.17
N GLY A 7 2.54 -0.59 -10.45
CA GLY A 7 2.51 0.72 -11.07
C GLY A 7 1.23 0.88 -11.88
N LYS A 8 0.71 2.10 -11.96
CA LYS A 8 -0.52 2.41 -12.69
C LYS A 8 -0.19 3.32 -13.86
N LEU A 9 -0.71 2.99 -15.03
CA LEU A 9 -0.66 3.80 -16.24
C LEU A 9 -2.10 4.17 -16.57
N VAL A 10 -2.44 5.45 -16.54
CA VAL A 10 -3.80 5.93 -16.83
C VAL A 10 -3.69 7.22 -17.63
N GLY A 11 -4.38 7.30 -18.75
CA GLY A 11 -4.48 8.51 -19.56
C GLY A 11 -5.54 9.49 -19.03
N MET A 12 -5.81 10.53 -19.81
CA MET A 12 -6.78 11.56 -19.45
C MET A 12 -8.19 11.18 -19.91
N SER A 13 -9.16 11.17 -18.99
CA SER A 13 -10.58 10.91 -19.27
C SER A 13 -11.22 12.00 -20.15
N ASP A 14 -12.26 11.64 -20.90
CA ASP A 14 -13.08 12.56 -21.68
C ASP A 14 -14.60 12.30 -21.49
N PRO A 15 -15.51 13.11 -22.06
CA PRO A 15 -16.96 12.93 -21.89
C PRO A 15 -17.57 11.68 -22.56
N ALA A 16 -16.88 11.08 -23.53
CA ALA A 16 -17.34 9.92 -24.28
C ALA A 16 -16.76 8.59 -23.74
N GLN A 17 -15.64 8.68 -23.03
CA GLN A 17 -14.89 7.54 -22.55
C GLN A 17 -14.20 7.83 -21.20
N TRP A 18 -14.26 6.83 -20.34
CA TRP A 18 -13.64 6.87 -19.03
C TRP A 18 -12.76 5.63 -18.85
N SER A 19 -11.61 5.77 -18.20
CA SER A 19 -10.75 4.66 -17.86
C SER A 19 -10.10 4.81 -16.50
N GLN A 20 -9.83 3.68 -15.85
CA GLN A 20 -9.17 3.65 -14.55
C GLN A 20 -8.46 2.32 -14.30
N VAL A 21 -7.47 2.37 -13.42
CA VAL A 21 -6.78 1.21 -12.88
C VAL A 21 -7.11 1.02 -11.41
N HIS A 22 -7.59 -0.18 -11.08
CA HIS A 22 -7.84 -0.60 -9.71
C HIS A 22 -6.89 -1.74 -9.31
N VAL A 23 -6.38 -1.67 -8.09
CA VAL A 23 -5.46 -2.65 -7.53
C VAL A 23 -5.87 -2.86 -6.09
N PHE A 24 -6.11 -4.10 -5.72
CA PHE A 24 -6.54 -4.48 -4.38
C PHE A 24 -5.71 -5.63 -3.84
N PHE A 25 -5.12 -5.41 -2.66
CA PHE A 25 -4.37 -6.40 -1.91
C PHE A 25 -5.21 -6.87 -0.72
N PRO A 26 -5.83 -8.07 -0.78
CA PRO A 26 -6.53 -8.62 0.36
C PRO A 26 -5.56 -8.93 1.49
N LYS A 27 -6.10 -9.10 2.70
CA LYS A 27 -5.37 -9.57 3.89
C LYS A 27 -6.04 -10.83 4.45
N GLY A 28 -5.27 -11.62 5.19
CA GLY A 28 -5.77 -12.82 5.86
C GLY A 28 -6.20 -13.91 4.88
N GLU A 29 -7.29 -14.61 5.17
CA GLU A 29 -7.77 -15.75 4.38
C GLU A 29 -8.00 -15.42 2.89
N ARG A 30 -8.43 -14.20 2.57
CA ARG A 30 -8.62 -13.77 1.17
C ARG A 30 -7.30 -13.63 0.42
N GLU A 31 -6.19 -13.31 1.09
CA GLU A 31 -4.85 -13.31 0.47
C GLU A 31 -4.45 -14.70 0.01
N GLU A 32 -4.72 -15.71 0.84
CA GLU A 32 -4.36 -17.11 0.57
C GLU A 32 -5.32 -17.79 -0.42
N SER A 33 -6.62 -17.51 -0.30
CA SER A 33 -7.63 -18.17 -1.14
C SER A 33 -7.77 -17.50 -2.51
N HIS A 34 -7.76 -16.16 -2.58
CA HIS A 34 -8.03 -15.41 -3.80
C HIS A 34 -6.76 -14.84 -4.43
N GLY A 35 -5.92 -14.14 -3.67
CA GLY A 35 -4.78 -13.36 -4.17
C GLY A 35 -5.13 -11.90 -4.48
N ALA A 36 -4.16 -11.09 -4.91
CA ALA A 36 -4.41 -9.68 -5.21
C ALA A 36 -4.99 -9.48 -6.60
N LEU A 37 -6.06 -8.71 -6.66
CA LEU A 37 -6.79 -8.38 -7.86
C LEU A 37 -6.29 -7.06 -8.45
N MET A 38 -6.14 -7.05 -9.76
CA MET A 38 -5.65 -5.92 -10.55
C MET A 38 -6.52 -5.82 -11.78
N MET A 39 -6.91 -4.61 -12.17
CA MET A 39 -7.72 -4.41 -13.36
C MET A 39 -7.46 -3.05 -14.00
N ALA A 40 -7.45 -3.05 -15.33
CA ALA A 40 -7.64 -1.86 -16.13
C ALA A 40 -9.05 -1.92 -16.74
N VAL A 41 -9.85 -0.89 -16.48
CA VAL A 41 -11.24 -0.81 -16.91
C VAL A 41 -11.42 0.41 -17.80
N VAL A 42 -12.15 0.25 -18.89
CA VAL A 42 -12.57 1.31 -19.79
C VAL A 42 -14.07 1.19 -19.99
N VAL A 43 -14.75 2.32 -19.83
CA VAL A 43 -16.18 2.46 -20.07
C VAL A 43 -16.37 3.48 -21.17
N LYS A 44 -17.07 3.09 -22.23
CA LYS A 44 -17.38 3.95 -23.36
C LYS A 44 -18.89 4.04 -23.54
N ARG A 45 -19.38 5.24 -23.84
CA ARG A 45 -20.79 5.44 -24.16
C ARG A 45 -21.14 4.69 -25.46
N ARG A 46 -22.13 3.79 -25.40
CA ARG A 46 -22.79 3.26 -26.60
C ARG A 46 -23.59 4.41 -27.24
N ALA A 47 -23.58 4.51 -28.57
CA ALA A 47 -24.05 5.63 -29.41
C ALA A 47 -24.89 6.73 -28.70
N PRO A 48 -24.52 8.02 -28.82
CA PRO A 48 -25.16 9.09 -28.05
C PRO A 48 -26.65 9.21 -28.39
N GLU A 49 -27.53 8.84 -27.47
CA GLU A 49 -28.91 9.31 -27.50
C GLU A 49 -28.92 10.82 -27.23
N ALA A 50 -29.60 11.56 -28.11
CA ALA A 50 -29.54 13.02 -28.11
C ALA A 50 -30.10 13.60 -26.79
N GLY A 51 -29.21 14.21 -26.00
CA GLY A 51 -29.58 14.96 -24.79
C GLY A 51 -29.33 14.25 -23.47
N GLU A 52 -28.94 12.97 -23.46
CA GLU A 52 -28.66 12.25 -22.21
C GLU A 52 -27.20 12.44 -21.78
N VAL A 53 -26.99 13.02 -20.60
CA VAL A 53 -25.66 13.13 -19.98
C VAL A 53 -25.50 11.95 -19.03
N MET A 54 -24.91 10.86 -19.51
CA MET A 54 -24.42 9.78 -18.63
C MET A 54 -23.13 10.20 -17.93
N ASP A 55 -23.09 9.94 -16.62
CA ASP A 55 -21.89 10.00 -15.79
C ASP A 55 -21.09 8.69 -15.92
N LEU A 56 -20.19 8.62 -16.91
CA LEU A 56 -19.36 7.44 -17.14
C LEU A 56 -18.42 7.12 -15.97
N ALA A 57 -18.07 8.11 -15.14
CA ALA A 57 -17.22 7.88 -13.97
C ALA A 57 -17.99 7.14 -12.87
N ALA A 58 -19.27 7.47 -12.66
CA ALA A 58 -20.14 6.74 -11.74
C ALA A 58 -20.33 5.28 -12.17
N PHE A 59 -20.60 5.04 -13.46
CA PHE A 59 -20.64 3.68 -14.03
C PHE A 59 -19.33 2.94 -13.83
N GLY A 60 -18.21 3.61 -14.10
CA GLY A 60 -16.86 3.06 -13.92
C GLY A 60 -16.56 2.63 -12.48
N GLN A 61 -16.91 3.46 -11.49
CA GLN A 61 -16.75 3.11 -10.07
C GLN A 61 -17.63 1.91 -9.68
N GLU A 62 -18.88 1.89 -10.11
CA GLU A 62 -19.80 0.79 -9.81
C GLU A 62 -19.29 -0.52 -10.44
N ILE A 63 -18.83 -0.52 -11.69
CA ILE A 63 -18.25 -1.71 -12.34
C ILE A 63 -17.05 -2.24 -11.54
N ILE A 64 -16.14 -1.36 -11.09
CA ILE A 64 -14.98 -1.77 -10.28
C ILE A 64 -15.43 -2.35 -8.94
N GLN A 65 -16.40 -1.72 -8.28
CA GLN A 65 -16.94 -2.20 -7.02
C GLN A 65 -17.62 -3.57 -7.18
N ARG A 66 -18.44 -3.74 -8.22
CA ARG A 66 -19.10 -5.02 -8.53
C ARG A 66 -18.10 -6.11 -8.86
N LEU A 67 -17.08 -5.82 -9.67
CA LEU A 67 -16.00 -6.78 -9.94
C LEU A 67 -15.29 -7.23 -8.67
N HIS A 68 -15.05 -6.30 -7.75
CA HIS A 68 -14.46 -6.60 -6.45
C HIS A 68 -15.38 -7.49 -5.61
N GLU A 69 -16.64 -7.10 -5.45
CA GLU A 69 -17.64 -7.83 -4.66
C GLU A 69 -17.84 -9.24 -5.20
N GLU A 70 -18.02 -9.37 -6.52
CA GLU A 70 -18.27 -10.64 -7.19
C GLU A 70 -17.06 -11.58 -7.11
N TYR A 71 -15.86 -11.04 -7.31
CA TYR A 71 -14.63 -11.83 -7.23
C TYR A 71 -14.32 -12.29 -5.80
N TYR A 72 -14.48 -11.44 -4.79
CA TYR A 72 -14.17 -11.80 -3.39
C TYR A 72 -15.36 -12.41 -2.62
N GLY A 73 -16.56 -12.37 -3.19
CA GLY A 73 -17.77 -12.98 -2.63
C GLY A 73 -18.00 -14.43 -3.07
N SER A 74 -17.40 -14.85 -4.19
CA SER A 74 -17.53 -16.22 -4.68
C SER A 74 -16.60 -17.20 -3.95
N ILE A 75 -17.15 -18.36 -3.57
CA ILE A 75 -16.45 -19.43 -2.83
C ILE A 75 -16.54 -20.72 -3.65
N GLY A 76 -15.56 -21.62 -3.51
CA GLY A 76 -15.60 -22.98 -4.09
C GLY A 76 -15.06 -23.11 -5.52
N GLU A 77 -14.95 -22.02 -6.28
CA GLU A 77 -14.34 -22.05 -7.62
C GLU A 77 -12.81 -21.87 -7.60
N SER A 78 -12.13 -22.32 -8.66
CA SER A 78 -10.72 -21.97 -8.91
C SER A 78 -10.54 -20.46 -9.10
N VAL A 79 -9.34 -19.93 -8.81
CA VAL A 79 -9.04 -18.49 -8.95
C VAL A 79 -9.36 -17.97 -10.37
N LEU A 80 -9.00 -18.73 -11.40
CA LEU A 80 -9.28 -18.37 -12.79
C LEU A 80 -10.78 -18.40 -13.09
N GLY A 81 -11.48 -19.47 -12.67
CA GLY A 81 -12.92 -19.62 -12.87
C GLY A 81 -13.68 -18.46 -12.24
N ARG A 82 -13.30 -18.11 -11.00
CA ARG A 82 -13.89 -17.00 -10.26
C ARG A 82 -13.64 -15.66 -10.93
N LEU A 83 -12.40 -15.39 -11.35
CA LEU A 83 -12.05 -14.15 -12.04
C LEU A 83 -12.83 -14.02 -13.35
N LYS A 84 -12.90 -15.10 -14.13
CA LYS A 84 -13.64 -15.15 -15.39
C LYS A 84 -15.13 -14.95 -15.16
N GLY A 85 -15.72 -15.68 -14.23
CA GLY A 85 -17.13 -15.58 -13.87
C GLY A 85 -17.51 -14.18 -13.39
N ALA A 86 -16.66 -13.56 -12.55
CA ALA A 86 -16.88 -12.20 -12.07
C ALA A 86 -16.87 -11.18 -13.22
N VAL A 87 -15.87 -11.23 -14.11
CA VAL A 87 -15.80 -10.33 -15.27
C VAL A 87 -17.01 -10.53 -16.20
N GLU A 88 -17.37 -11.77 -16.51
CA GLU A 88 -18.49 -12.07 -17.41
C GLU A 88 -19.85 -11.69 -16.82
N ARG A 89 -20.06 -11.87 -15.51
CA ARG A 89 -21.32 -11.49 -14.85
C ARG A 89 -21.47 -9.98 -14.77
N VAL A 90 -20.45 -9.29 -14.27
CA VAL A 90 -20.49 -7.83 -14.14
C VAL A 90 -20.64 -7.16 -15.51
N VAL A 91 -19.89 -7.56 -16.54
CA VAL A 91 -20.03 -6.93 -17.86
C VAL A 91 -21.44 -7.13 -18.46
N ARG A 92 -22.13 -8.23 -18.13
CA ARG A 92 -23.52 -8.45 -18.56
C ARG A 92 -24.55 -7.57 -17.84
N GLU A 93 -24.25 -7.07 -16.65
CA GLU A 93 -25.15 -6.19 -15.90
C GLU A 93 -25.24 -4.77 -16.51
N PHE A 94 -24.25 -4.37 -17.30
CA PHE A 94 -24.08 -3.01 -17.80
C PHE A 94 -24.20 -2.92 -19.33
N GLU A 95 -25.35 -3.29 -19.88
CA GLU A 95 -25.56 -3.33 -21.34
C GLU A 95 -25.65 -1.94 -22.02
N THR A 96 -25.87 -0.88 -21.24
CA THR A 96 -26.00 0.50 -21.74
C THR A 96 -24.66 1.13 -22.15
N VAL A 97 -23.54 0.52 -21.76
CA VAL A 97 -22.19 0.99 -22.03
C VAL A 97 -21.36 -0.10 -22.70
N GLU A 98 -20.33 0.30 -23.43
CA GLU A 98 -19.29 -0.62 -23.89
C GLU A 98 -18.20 -0.69 -22.82
N ILE A 99 -17.90 -1.91 -22.36
CA ILE A 99 -16.92 -2.14 -21.30
C ILE A 99 -15.76 -2.95 -21.84
N THR A 100 -14.55 -2.46 -21.60
CA THR A 100 -13.33 -3.27 -21.71
C THR A 100 -12.76 -3.46 -20.31
N VAL A 101 -12.50 -4.72 -19.93
CA VAL A 101 -11.88 -5.10 -18.67
C VAL A 101 -10.67 -5.97 -18.98
N VAL A 102 -9.52 -5.58 -18.45
CA VAL A 102 -8.31 -6.42 -18.44
C VAL A 102 -7.98 -6.67 -16.98
N ALA A 103 -8.33 -7.86 -16.50
CA ALA A 103 -8.18 -8.22 -15.10
C ALA A 103 -7.09 -9.28 -14.92
N GLY A 104 -6.39 -9.20 -13.81
CA GLY A 104 -5.49 -10.25 -13.41
C GLY A 104 -5.35 -10.37 -11.91
N VAL A 105 -4.93 -11.55 -11.50
CA VAL A 105 -4.73 -11.90 -10.11
C VAL A 105 -3.32 -12.45 -9.94
N VAL A 106 -2.59 -11.91 -8.98
CA VAL A 106 -1.34 -12.51 -8.50
C VAL A 106 -1.60 -13.21 -7.18
N LYS A 107 -1.37 -14.51 -7.16
CA LYS A 107 -1.51 -15.36 -5.97
C LYS A 107 -0.17 -15.97 -5.60
N VAL A 108 0.17 -15.90 -4.31
CA VAL A 108 1.31 -16.64 -3.74
C VAL A 108 0.84 -18.06 -3.46
N VAL A 109 1.54 -19.05 -4.00
CA VAL A 109 1.24 -20.48 -3.76
C VAL A 109 2.17 -21.07 -2.72
N ASP A 110 3.44 -20.64 -2.73
CA ASP A 110 4.48 -21.06 -1.81
C ASP A 110 5.51 -19.92 -1.70
N SER A 111 6.40 -19.99 -0.71
CA SER A 111 7.54 -19.12 -0.55
C SER A 111 8.35 -19.02 -1.86
N GLY A 112 8.26 -17.86 -2.53
CA GLY A 112 8.96 -17.62 -3.79
C GLY A 112 8.28 -18.17 -5.05
N LYS A 113 7.03 -18.63 -4.98
CA LYS A 113 6.25 -19.05 -6.16
C LYS A 113 4.96 -18.26 -6.28
N TRP A 114 4.81 -17.60 -7.41
CA TRP A 114 3.62 -16.82 -7.75
C TRP A 114 2.94 -17.42 -8.98
N VAL A 115 1.62 -17.40 -8.97
CA VAL A 115 0.82 -17.69 -10.16
C VAL A 115 0.07 -16.43 -10.53
N PHE A 116 0.17 -16.07 -11.80
CA PHE A 116 -0.67 -15.05 -12.42
C PHE A 116 -1.86 -15.70 -13.10
N TYR A 117 -3.03 -15.10 -12.94
CA TYR A 117 -4.25 -15.44 -13.65
C TYR A 117 -4.70 -14.21 -14.42
N GLY A 118 -4.97 -14.32 -15.71
CA GLY A 118 -5.37 -13.20 -16.56
C GLY A 118 -6.68 -13.50 -17.28
N VAL A 119 -7.58 -12.53 -17.29
CA VAL A 119 -8.86 -12.55 -18.01
C VAL A 119 -9.04 -11.21 -18.71
N THR A 120 -9.50 -11.24 -19.96
CA THR A 120 -9.81 -10.04 -20.72
C THR A 120 -11.25 -10.07 -21.21
N GLN A 121 -11.88 -8.92 -21.30
CA GLN A 121 -13.19 -8.74 -21.91
C GLN A 121 -13.11 -7.46 -22.74
N GLY A 122 -13.37 -7.54 -24.04
CA GLY A 122 -13.05 -6.48 -24.99
C GLY A 122 -11.63 -6.58 -25.54
N SER A 123 -11.12 -5.49 -26.13
CA SER A 123 -9.88 -5.47 -26.93
C SER A 123 -8.59 -5.24 -26.12
N GLY A 124 -8.51 -5.79 -24.90
CA GLY A 124 -7.33 -5.62 -24.06
C GLY A 124 -6.41 -6.84 -24.06
N GLU A 125 -5.15 -6.62 -23.70
CA GLU A 125 -4.10 -7.65 -23.73
C GLU A 125 -3.28 -7.65 -22.44
N VAL A 126 -2.69 -8.81 -22.16
CA VAL A 126 -1.74 -8.99 -21.06
C VAL A 126 -0.41 -9.41 -21.64
N VAL A 127 0.66 -8.75 -21.20
CA VAL A 127 2.01 -8.96 -21.67
C VAL A 127 2.93 -9.33 -20.51
N LEU A 128 3.81 -10.32 -20.70
CA LEU A 128 4.89 -10.70 -19.80
C LEU A 128 6.22 -10.30 -20.40
N LEU A 129 6.99 -9.51 -19.67
CA LEU A 129 8.42 -9.33 -19.90
C LEU A 129 9.19 -10.28 -18.99
N ARG A 130 9.92 -11.21 -19.61
CA ARG A 130 10.80 -12.17 -18.93
C ARG A 130 12.14 -12.21 -19.63
N GLU A 131 13.22 -12.04 -18.86
CA GLU A 131 14.60 -12.08 -19.37
C GLU A 131 14.85 -11.13 -20.57
N GLY A 132 14.15 -9.99 -20.62
CA GLY A 132 14.26 -9.01 -21.70
C GLY A 132 13.41 -9.30 -22.94
N GLU A 133 12.69 -10.43 -22.95
CA GLU A 133 11.77 -10.82 -24.01
C GLU A 133 10.31 -10.58 -23.62
N VAL A 134 9.51 -10.17 -24.59
CA VAL A 134 8.11 -9.77 -24.41
C VAL A 134 7.22 -10.84 -25.01
N PHE A 135 6.29 -11.35 -24.20
CA PHE A 135 5.36 -12.42 -24.53
C PHE A 135 3.93 -11.95 -24.29
N GLU A 136 3.04 -12.18 -25.24
CA GLU A 136 1.61 -12.04 -24.99
C GLU A 136 1.10 -13.24 -24.19
N ILE A 137 0.33 -12.97 -23.14
CA ILE A 137 -0.33 -13.99 -22.33
C ILE A 137 -1.79 -14.09 -22.77
N PRO A 138 -2.23 -15.21 -23.36
CA PRO A 138 -3.64 -15.44 -23.60
C PRO A 138 -4.38 -15.58 -22.26
N GLN A 139 -5.70 -15.42 -22.27
CA GLN A 139 -6.50 -15.65 -21.06
C GLN A 139 -6.19 -17.02 -20.46
N GLY A 140 -5.87 -17.06 -19.16
CA GLY A 140 -5.38 -18.27 -18.52
C GLY A 140 -4.56 -18.02 -17.27
N SER A 141 -3.71 -18.98 -16.94
CA SER A 141 -2.81 -18.91 -15.79
C SER A 141 -1.38 -19.28 -16.15
N GLY A 142 -0.42 -18.74 -15.39
CA GLY A 142 1.00 -18.98 -15.61
C GLY A 142 1.84 -18.70 -14.37
N TRP A 143 2.96 -19.40 -14.26
CA TRP A 143 3.93 -19.17 -13.18
C TRP A 143 4.72 -17.89 -13.43
N LEU A 144 4.84 -17.08 -12.39
CA LEU A 144 5.77 -15.95 -12.35
C LEU A 144 6.99 -16.30 -11.50
N VAL A 145 8.14 -15.84 -11.96
CA VAL A 145 9.43 -15.92 -11.28
C VAL A 145 9.94 -14.53 -10.94
N GLU A 146 10.98 -14.47 -10.12
CA GLU A 146 11.59 -13.20 -9.73
C GLU A 146 12.12 -12.44 -10.95
N GLY A 147 11.88 -11.14 -10.98
CA GLY A 147 12.27 -10.27 -12.09
C GLY A 147 11.24 -10.15 -13.19
N ASP A 148 10.25 -11.07 -13.27
CA ASP A 148 9.16 -10.96 -14.23
C ASP A 148 8.38 -9.66 -14.06
N VAL A 149 7.98 -9.08 -15.20
CA VAL A 149 7.06 -7.94 -15.25
C VAL A 149 5.84 -8.33 -16.07
N VAL A 150 4.67 -8.31 -15.46
CA VAL A 150 3.38 -8.47 -16.15
C VAL A 150 2.76 -7.09 -16.32
N ILE A 151 2.26 -6.82 -17.52
CA ILE A 151 1.56 -5.59 -17.85
C ILE A 151 0.19 -5.96 -18.39
N LEU A 152 -0.84 -5.49 -17.71
CA LEU A 152 -2.23 -5.57 -18.16
C LEU A 152 -2.56 -4.25 -18.84
N GLY A 153 -3.09 -4.26 -20.05
CA GLY A 153 -3.31 -3.02 -20.80
C GLY A 153 -4.51 -3.07 -21.72
N THR A 154 -5.18 -1.93 -21.86
CA THR A 154 -6.28 -1.73 -22.81
C THR A 154 -5.74 -1.59 -24.24
N GLU A 155 -6.62 -1.72 -25.23
CA GLU A 155 -6.24 -1.54 -26.65
C GLU A 155 -5.50 -0.23 -26.89
N ALA A 156 -6.04 0.87 -26.37
CA ALA A 156 -5.46 2.20 -26.52
C ALA A 156 -4.08 2.30 -25.84
N LEU A 157 -3.84 1.58 -24.74
CA LEU A 157 -2.50 1.49 -24.16
C LEU A 157 -1.54 0.85 -25.15
N TRP A 158 -1.91 -0.28 -25.76
CA TRP A 158 -1.02 -1.05 -26.64
C TRP A 158 -0.81 -0.40 -28.02
N GLN A 159 -1.76 0.42 -28.46
CA GLN A 159 -1.55 1.30 -29.60
C GLN A 159 -0.45 2.34 -29.32
N LEU A 160 -0.37 2.83 -28.07
CA LEU A 160 0.57 3.87 -27.65
C LEU A 160 1.94 3.31 -27.20
N VAL A 161 1.94 2.22 -26.45
CA VAL A 161 3.11 1.60 -25.84
C VAL A 161 3.52 0.36 -26.62
N THR A 162 4.62 0.47 -27.35
CA THR A 162 5.13 -0.64 -28.17
C THR A 162 5.93 -1.66 -27.34
N PRO A 163 6.06 -2.92 -27.80
CA PRO A 163 6.91 -3.92 -27.14
C PRO A 163 8.36 -3.46 -26.93
N SER A 164 8.91 -2.68 -27.87
CA SER A 164 10.26 -2.11 -27.75
C SER A 164 10.39 -1.14 -26.57
N MET A 165 9.35 -0.36 -26.29
CA MET A 165 9.30 0.56 -25.13
C MET A 165 9.19 -0.24 -23.83
N VAL A 166 8.38 -1.29 -23.81
CA VAL A 166 8.28 -2.23 -22.68
C VAL A 166 9.64 -2.86 -22.37
N LYS A 167 10.35 -3.36 -23.38
CA LYS A 167 11.71 -3.93 -23.22
C LYS A 167 12.68 -2.92 -22.63
N LYS A 168 12.66 -1.69 -23.15
CA LYS A 168 13.56 -0.62 -22.70
C LYS A 168 13.28 -0.20 -21.25
N ALA A 169 12.02 -0.01 -20.90
CA ALA A 169 11.62 0.45 -19.57
C ALA A 169 11.72 -0.67 -18.51
N GLY A 170 11.56 -1.93 -18.92
CA GLY A 170 11.50 -3.08 -18.01
C GLY A 170 12.82 -3.47 -17.32
N SER A 171 13.95 -2.88 -17.72
CA SER A 171 15.23 -3.05 -17.00
C SER A 171 15.23 -2.39 -15.62
N GLY A 172 14.35 -1.40 -15.42
CA GLY A 172 14.26 -0.61 -14.20
C GLY A 172 13.31 -1.14 -13.13
N GLY A 173 13.11 -0.33 -12.09
CA GLY A 173 12.02 -0.52 -11.11
C GLY A 173 10.63 -0.30 -11.71
N VAL A 174 9.58 -0.58 -10.95
CA VAL A 174 8.21 -0.29 -11.40
C VAL A 174 7.98 1.22 -11.51
N GLU A 175 8.51 2.02 -10.57
CA GLU A 175 8.41 3.48 -10.68
C GLU A 175 9.09 4.01 -11.94
N GLU A 176 10.32 3.56 -12.23
CA GLU A 176 11.07 3.96 -13.43
C GLU A 176 10.32 3.59 -14.72
N MET A 177 9.72 2.39 -14.75
CA MET A 177 8.92 1.95 -15.88
C MET A 177 7.68 2.81 -16.09
N VAL A 178 7.01 3.21 -15.00
CA VAL A 178 5.87 4.13 -15.07
C VAL A 178 6.31 5.51 -15.53
N GLU A 179 7.42 6.04 -15.02
CA GLU A 179 7.97 7.34 -15.43
C GLU A 179 8.34 7.38 -16.91
N GLU A 180 8.83 6.27 -17.46
CA GLU A 180 9.16 6.16 -18.88
C GLU A 180 7.92 6.02 -19.77
N LEU A 181 6.91 5.25 -19.35
CA LEU A 181 5.74 4.94 -20.18
C LEU A 181 4.59 5.95 -20.04
N ALA A 182 4.40 6.56 -18.86
CA ALA A 182 3.27 7.47 -18.62
C ALA A 182 3.19 8.69 -19.57
N PRO A 183 4.30 9.33 -20.00
CA PRO A 183 4.24 10.44 -20.94
C PRO A 183 3.54 10.11 -22.26
N GLU A 184 3.61 8.85 -22.69
CA GLU A 184 3.05 8.34 -23.95
C GLU A 184 1.53 8.23 -23.92
N LEU A 185 0.92 8.31 -22.73
CA LEU A 185 -0.54 8.23 -22.55
C LEU A 185 -1.21 9.61 -22.51
N VAL A 186 -0.44 10.69 -22.37
CA VAL A 186 -0.97 12.03 -22.09
C VAL A 186 -0.43 13.11 -23.01
N LYS A 187 0.50 12.78 -23.92
CA LYS A 187 1.13 13.72 -24.86
C LYS A 187 1.26 13.12 -26.25
N GLY A 188 1.58 13.98 -27.22
CA GLY A 188 1.89 13.58 -28.60
C GLY A 188 0.76 12.77 -29.22
N ARG A 189 1.11 11.59 -29.75
CA ARG A 189 0.19 10.69 -30.45
C ARG A 189 -1.07 10.37 -29.65
N ALA A 190 -0.99 10.25 -28.33
CA ALA A 190 -2.17 9.95 -27.50
C ALA A 190 -3.25 11.03 -27.59
N VAL A 191 -2.84 12.30 -27.67
CA VAL A 191 -3.76 13.43 -27.81
C VAL A 191 -4.21 13.58 -29.26
N GLU A 192 -3.30 13.40 -30.21
CA GLU A 192 -3.58 13.53 -31.65
C GLU A 192 -4.57 12.47 -32.17
N GLU A 193 -4.47 11.24 -31.65
CA GLU A 193 -5.33 10.12 -32.03
C GLU A 193 -6.54 9.94 -31.09
N GLY A 194 -6.67 10.78 -30.06
CA GLY A 194 -7.78 10.71 -29.10
C GLY A 194 -7.79 9.44 -28.24
N LEU A 195 -6.62 8.85 -27.98
CA LEU A 195 -6.47 7.59 -27.26
C LEU A 195 -6.32 7.77 -25.74
N THR A 196 -6.14 9.00 -25.25
CA THR A 196 -5.89 9.27 -23.82
C THR A 196 -6.97 8.70 -22.91
N ALA A 197 -8.25 8.82 -23.29
CA ALA A 197 -9.36 8.43 -22.44
C ALA A 197 -9.55 6.92 -22.32
N GLY A 198 -9.09 6.18 -23.33
CA GLY A 198 -9.12 4.71 -23.35
C GLY A 198 -7.86 4.04 -22.83
N ALA A 199 -6.78 4.78 -22.62
CA ALA A 199 -5.49 4.20 -22.27
C ALA A 199 -5.38 3.95 -20.75
N ALA A 200 -5.41 2.67 -20.36
CA ALA A 200 -5.21 2.25 -18.98
C ALA A 200 -4.41 0.96 -18.91
N GLY A 201 -3.57 0.82 -17.88
CA GLY A 201 -2.80 -0.38 -17.64
C GLY A 201 -2.15 -0.49 -16.27
N VAL A 202 -1.85 -1.73 -15.89
CA VAL A 202 -1.23 -2.08 -14.60
C VAL A 202 0.10 -2.74 -14.88
N VAL A 203 1.18 -2.20 -14.31
CA VAL A 203 2.52 -2.81 -14.34
C VAL A 203 2.72 -3.56 -13.03
N VAL A 204 3.13 -4.82 -13.10
CA VAL A 204 3.27 -5.72 -11.96
C VAL A 204 4.64 -6.38 -12.02
N LYS A 205 5.50 -6.15 -11.03
CA LYS A 205 6.84 -6.74 -10.97
C LYS A 205 7.02 -7.63 -9.75
N ILE A 206 7.57 -8.81 -9.94
CA ILE A 206 7.96 -9.72 -8.85
C ILE A 206 9.37 -9.37 -8.39
N LYS A 207 9.51 -8.82 -7.19
CA LYS A 207 10.77 -8.41 -6.58
C LYS A 207 11.55 -9.61 -6.01
N ALA A 208 12.86 -9.60 -6.20
CA ALA A 208 13.78 -10.50 -5.50
C ALA A 208 13.70 -10.29 -3.99
N ALA A 209 14.02 -11.34 -3.21
CA ALA A 209 14.03 -11.25 -1.77
C ALA A 209 15.22 -10.37 -1.42
N GLN A 210 14.99 -9.32 -0.63
CA GLN A 210 16.12 -8.72 0.07
C GLN A 210 16.61 -9.79 1.04
N VAL A 211 17.67 -10.51 0.67
CA VAL A 211 18.50 -11.19 1.66
C VAL A 211 18.99 -10.06 2.55
N ALA A 212 18.43 -9.97 3.75
CA ALA A 212 19.05 -9.16 4.78
C ALA A 212 20.48 -9.68 4.90
N GLU A 213 21.46 -8.92 4.41
CA GLU A 213 22.84 -9.10 4.79
C GLU A 213 22.88 -8.88 6.31
N VAL A 214 22.70 -9.98 7.04
CA VAL A 214 23.07 -10.07 8.44
C VAL A 214 24.57 -9.92 8.44
N ALA A 215 25.03 -8.68 8.59
CA ALA A 215 26.39 -8.41 9.04
C ALA A 215 26.58 -9.16 10.36
N GLN A 216 27.27 -10.30 10.25
CA GLN A 216 27.70 -11.09 11.40
C GLN A 216 28.56 -10.20 12.28
N VAL A 217 28.05 -9.85 13.46
CA VAL A 217 28.88 -9.68 14.64
C VAL A 217 28.33 -10.65 15.67
N ALA A 218 29.06 -11.75 15.81
CA ALA A 218 28.84 -12.80 16.79
C ALA A 218 28.86 -12.24 18.22
N GLU A 219 27.93 -12.77 19.02
CA GLU A 219 27.98 -13.15 20.44
C GLU A 219 28.60 -12.15 21.45
N VAL A 220 28.03 -11.91 22.62
CA VAL A 220 27.75 -12.90 23.67
C VAL A 220 26.64 -12.34 24.55
N GLY A 221 25.70 -13.21 24.94
CA GLY A 221 24.52 -12.88 25.72
C GLY A 221 24.78 -12.49 27.17
N GLN A 222 23.72 -12.07 27.85
CA GLN A 222 23.12 -12.90 28.90
C GLN A 222 21.75 -12.32 29.32
N GLU A 223 20.85 -13.25 29.61
CA GLU A 223 19.52 -13.08 30.16
C GLU A 223 19.50 -12.45 31.56
N VAL A 224 18.46 -11.63 31.76
CA VAL A 224 17.47 -11.63 32.87
C VAL A 224 17.99 -11.70 34.32
N ILE A 225 17.62 -10.69 35.12
CA ILE A 225 16.84 -10.82 36.37
C ILE A 225 16.29 -9.45 36.79
N THR A 226 15.16 -9.55 37.46
CA THR A 226 14.04 -8.67 37.75
C THR A 226 14.23 -7.57 38.80
N GLU A 227 13.22 -6.69 38.80
CA GLU A 227 12.48 -6.15 39.96
C GLU A 227 12.66 -4.67 40.35
N ASP A 228 11.49 -4.06 40.45
CA ASP A 228 11.18 -2.68 40.81
C ASP A 228 11.73 -2.25 42.17
N THR A 229 12.14 -0.99 42.28
CA THR A 229 11.53 -0.04 43.24
C THR A 229 12.07 1.38 43.07
N GLU A 230 11.11 2.31 43.03
CA GLU A 230 11.12 3.66 43.59
C GLU A 230 12.29 4.65 43.32
N LYS A 231 11.95 5.60 42.45
CA LYS A 231 11.82 7.04 42.71
C LYS A 231 13.02 7.82 43.30
N VAL A 232 13.40 8.78 42.46
CA VAL A 232 13.78 10.18 42.76
C VAL A 232 15.26 10.43 43.02
N GLY A 233 15.88 10.99 41.99
CA GLY A 233 16.42 12.34 42.13
C GLY A 233 17.93 12.49 42.01
N LYS A 234 18.29 13.36 41.06
CA LYS A 234 19.54 14.15 41.00
C LYS A 234 20.77 13.48 40.37
N ALA A 235 20.89 13.68 39.06
CA ALA A 235 21.92 14.55 38.49
C ALA A 235 23.39 14.40 38.98
N GLN A 236 23.92 13.18 39.10
CA GLN A 236 25.34 13.02 39.45
C GLN A 236 26.13 11.90 38.74
N ARG A 237 25.66 11.35 37.61
CA ARG A 237 26.41 10.27 36.92
C ARG A 237 26.79 10.48 35.45
N VAL A 238 26.50 11.62 34.83
CA VAL A 238 27.00 11.93 33.47
C VAL A 238 28.48 12.37 33.47
N ILE A 239 29.07 12.72 34.63
CA ILE A 239 30.48 13.14 34.72
C ILE A 239 31.47 11.95 34.77
N LYS A 240 31.02 10.69 34.87
CA LYS A 240 31.93 9.53 34.95
C LYS A 240 32.20 8.82 33.61
N ARG A 241 31.54 9.21 32.52
CA ARG A 241 31.79 8.68 31.15
C ARG A 241 32.33 9.73 30.15
N LEU A 242 32.96 10.80 30.66
CA LEU A 242 33.80 11.72 29.87
C LEU A 242 35.31 11.56 30.17
N LYS A 243 35.69 10.55 30.96
CA LYS A 243 37.10 10.25 31.30
C LYS A 243 37.78 9.21 30.40
N GLU A 244 37.07 8.61 29.43
CA GLU A 244 37.69 7.64 28.51
C GLU A 244 37.97 8.21 27.10
N VAL A 245 37.40 9.36 26.74
CA VAL A 245 37.79 10.07 25.50
C VAL A 245 39.09 10.88 25.70
N GLY A 246 39.51 11.10 26.95
CA GLY A 246 40.79 11.75 27.28
C GLY A 246 42.05 10.89 27.03
N GLY A 247 41.89 9.58 26.84
CA GLY A 247 43.02 8.66 26.61
C GLY A 247 43.59 8.72 25.19
N ILE A 248 42.78 9.15 24.20
CA ILE A 248 43.19 9.14 22.78
C ILE A 248 44.00 10.40 22.43
N VAL A 249 43.78 11.52 23.12
CA VAL A 249 44.54 12.77 22.93
C VAL A 249 45.91 12.71 23.65
N ALA A 250 46.01 11.98 24.76
CA ALA A 250 47.28 11.78 25.48
C ALA A 250 48.29 10.91 24.70
N GLY A 251 47.81 9.94 23.90
CA GLY A 251 48.66 9.06 23.08
C GLY A 251 49.21 9.70 21.80
N TRP A 252 48.60 10.80 21.33
CA TRP A 252 49.04 11.52 20.13
C TRP A 252 50.09 12.60 20.45
N MET A 253 50.01 13.24 21.63
CA MET A 253 51.01 14.21 22.08
C MET A 253 52.33 13.57 22.55
N GLY A 254 52.33 12.28 22.87
CA GLY A 254 53.52 11.53 23.29
C GLY A 254 54.48 11.11 22.16
N ARG A 255 54.06 11.21 20.89
CA ARG A 255 54.87 10.75 19.73
C ARG A 255 55.62 11.85 18.98
N LEU A 256 55.50 13.13 19.39
CA LEU A 256 56.29 14.23 18.82
C LEU A 256 57.57 14.58 19.60
N ARG A 257 57.93 13.82 20.64
CA ARG A 257 59.05 14.15 21.55
C ARG A 257 60.09 13.04 21.67
N LYS A 258 60.63 12.57 20.54
CA LYS A 258 61.89 11.81 20.51
C LYS A 258 62.55 11.89 19.13
N ARG A 259 63.24 13.00 18.87
CA ARG A 259 64.44 13.07 18.00
C ARG A 259 65.11 14.43 18.16
N ARG A 260 66.14 14.46 19.01
CA ARG A 260 67.40 15.23 18.89
C ARG A 260 68.05 15.32 20.27
N GLY A 261 69.17 14.61 20.43
CA GLY A 261 70.18 14.92 21.44
C GLY A 261 71.32 15.71 20.77
N GLY A 262 71.93 16.61 21.54
CA GLY A 262 73.19 17.34 21.30
C GLY A 262 73.19 18.26 20.06
N GLU A 263 73.72 19.47 20.03
CA GLU A 263 74.67 20.17 20.89
C GLU A 263 74.56 21.69 20.60
N GLU A 264 75.10 22.46 21.54
CA GLU A 264 75.56 23.85 21.46
C GLU A 264 74.58 25.03 21.40
N ILE A 265 74.88 25.95 22.32
CA ILE A 265 74.24 27.20 22.64
C ILE A 265 74.66 28.25 21.61
N TYR A 266 73.69 28.91 20.99
CA TYR A 266 73.88 30.27 20.47
C TYR A 266 72.61 31.09 20.73
N ILE A 267 72.75 32.09 21.60
CA ILE A 267 71.71 33.08 21.88
C ILE A 267 71.74 34.10 20.74
N ARG A 268 70.68 34.17 19.92
CA ARG A 268 70.39 35.38 19.13
C ARG A 268 68.90 35.57 18.85
N ASP A 269 68.39 36.64 19.45
CA ASP A 269 67.16 37.42 19.23
C ASP A 269 65.89 36.79 18.63
N ARG A 270 64.91 36.56 19.53
CA ARG A 270 63.49 36.36 19.23
C ARG A 270 62.77 37.71 19.20
N GLY A 271 62.48 38.23 18.01
CA GLY A 271 61.59 39.38 17.86
C GLY A 271 60.27 39.10 17.13
N MET A 272 60.25 38.19 16.16
CA MET A 272 59.23 38.26 15.09
C MET A 272 58.39 36.98 14.88
N GLU A 273 58.75 35.83 15.44
CA GLU A 273 58.02 34.58 15.16
C GLU A 273 56.84 34.30 16.09
N LYS A 274 56.88 34.74 17.36
CA LYS A 274 55.78 34.48 18.31
C LYS A 274 54.47 35.18 17.91
N LYS A 275 54.54 36.37 17.29
CA LYS A 275 53.36 37.18 16.92
C LYS A 275 52.59 36.60 15.73
N ARG A 276 53.19 35.71 14.93
CA ARG A 276 52.55 35.04 13.78
C ARG A 276 51.81 33.77 14.22
N TRP A 277 52.42 33.00 15.12
CA TRP A 277 51.78 31.83 15.73
C TRP A 277 50.58 32.20 16.60
N VAL A 278 50.68 33.26 17.40
CA VAL A 278 49.53 33.75 18.19
C VAL A 278 48.35 34.15 17.31
N ARG A 279 48.61 34.83 16.17
CA ARG A 279 47.56 35.19 15.21
C ARG A 279 46.93 33.96 14.55
N MET A 280 47.71 32.92 14.24
CA MET A 280 47.19 31.68 13.70
C MET A 280 46.38 30.87 14.72
N THR A 281 46.78 30.85 16.00
CA THR A 281 45.99 30.20 17.05
C THR A 281 44.66 30.92 17.28
N ILE A 282 44.67 32.26 17.30
CA ILE A 282 43.44 33.06 17.41
C ILE A 282 42.51 32.80 16.22
N ALA A 283 43.05 32.77 14.99
CA ALA A 283 42.27 32.45 13.80
C ALA A 283 41.72 31.01 13.81
N GLY A 284 42.51 30.04 14.29
CA GLY A 284 42.08 28.64 14.41
C GLY A 284 40.96 28.46 15.44
N VAL A 285 41.07 29.10 16.61
CA VAL A 285 40.02 29.07 17.65
C VAL A 285 38.74 29.75 17.15
N LEU A 286 38.85 30.90 16.47
CA LEU A 286 37.71 31.57 15.83
C LEU A 286 37.06 30.70 14.75
N GLY A 287 37.85 29.98 13.94
CA GLY A 287 37.35 29.06 12.92
C GLY A 287 36.56 27.89 13.52
N VAL A 288 37.06 27.29 14.61
CA VAL A 288 36.35 26.21 15.32
C VAL A 288 35.06 26.72 15.96
N LEU A 289 35.09 27.89 16.58
CA LEU A 289 33.88 28.52 17.14
C LEU A 289 32.81 28.78 16.07
N LEU A 290 33.24 29.22 14.89
CA LEU A 290 32.34 29.48 13.76
C LEU A 290 31.71 28.18 13.24
N LEU A 291 32.49 27.10 13.10
CA LEU A 291 31.96 25.79 12.69
C LEU A 291 30.94 25.23 13.69
N VAL A 292 31.19 25.38 15.00
CA VAL A 292 30.24 24.97 16.05
C VAL A 292 28.96 25.80 15.98
N SER A 293 29.07 27.12 15.74
CA SER A 293 27.91 28.01 15.61
C SER A 293 27.05 27.65 14.38
N VAL A 294 27.68 27.40 13.23
CA VAL A 294 26.97 26.97 12.00
C VAL A 294 26.32 25.60 12.19
N GLY A 295 27.01 24.63 12.79
CA GLY A 295 26.47 23.30 13.04
C GLY A 295 25.27 23.29 13.99
N LEU A 296 25.34 24.08 15.07
CA LEU A 296 24.22 24.26 16.01
C LEU A 296 23.05 25.02 15.37
N GLY A 297 23.35 26.02 14.53
CA GLY A 297 22.36 26.78 13.77
C GLY A 297 21.59 25.89 12.79
N TRP A 298 22.30 25.05 12.03
CA TRP A 298 21.69 24.13 11.08
C TRP A 298 20.80 23.09 11.80
N ARG A 299 21.27 22.51 12.91
CA ARG A 299 20.46 21.57 13.70
C ARG A 299 19.20 22.21 14.29
N LYS A 300 19.29 23.46 14.75
CA LYS A 300 18.14 24.23 15.26
C LYS A 300 17.16 24.59 14.14
N GLN A 301 17.65 24.93 12.95
CA GLN A 301 16.83 25.27 11.80
C GLN A 301 16.06 24.06 11.25
N VAL A 302 16.66 22.87 11.24
CA VAL A 302 15.96 21.64 10.85
C VAL A 302 14.88 21.29 11.87
N GLY A 303 15.18 21.35 13.17
CA GLY A 303 14.18 21.09 14.22
C GLY A 303 12.99 22.06 14.19
N ASN A 304 13.24 23.35 13.94
CA ASN A 304 12.17 24.34 13.82
C ASN A 304 11.30 24.14 12.57
N LYS A 305 11.87 23.66 11.45
CA LYS A 305 11.10 23.34 10.24
C LYS A 305 10.20 22.12 10.46
N GLN A 306 10.72 21.08 11.10
CA GLN A 306 9.95 19.87 11.41
C GLN A 306 8.81 20.16 12.39
N ALA A 307 9.05 20.99 13.41
CA ALA A 307 8.01 21.40 14.36
C ALA A 307 6.89 22.21 13.67
N ALA A 308 7.23 23.10 12.75
CA ALA A 308 6.24 23.89 12.01
C ALA A 308 5.44 23.05 11.00
N GLU A 309 6.07 22.05 10.38
CA GLU A 309 5.37 21.09 9.51
C GLU A 309 4.45 20.17 10.32
N PHE A 310 4.88 19.72 11.50
CA PHE A 310 4.06 18.95 12.42
C PHE A 310 2.83 19.74 12.87
N GLU A 311 3.01 20.97 13.36
CA GLU A 311 1.91 21.84 13.82
C GLU A 311 0.88 22.08 12.71
N LYS A 312 1.32 22.22 11.45
CA LYS A 312 0.43 22.36 10.31
C LYS A 312 -0.39 21.08 10.05
N VAL A 313 0.24 19.91 10.13
CA VAL A 313 -0.42 18.62 9.93
C VAL A 313 -1.39 18.33 11.09
N GLU A 314 -0.97 18.58 12.32
CA GLU A 314 -1.76 18.43 13.53
C GLU A 314 -3.06 19.22 13.42
N LYS A 315 -2.96 20.52 13.12
CA LYS A 315 -4.12 21.40 12.95
C LYS A 315 -5.06 20.95 11.82
N GLU A 316 -4.51 20.56 10.67
CA GLU A 316 -5.31 20.14 9.52
C GLU A 316 -6.09 18.83 9.81
N VAL A 317 -5.47 17.91 10.56
CA VAL A 317 -6.10 16.66 10.98
C VAL A 317 -7.19 16.92 12.02
N GLU A 318 -6.93 17.79 13.00
CA GLU A 318 -7.92 18.18 14.01
C GLU A 318 -9.16 18.83 13.38
N GLU A 319 -8.97 19.79 12.46
CA GLU A 319 -10.06 20.46 11.75
C GLU A 319 -10.94 19.45 10.98
N ARG A 320 -10.31 18.51 10.25
CA ARG A 320 -11.06 17.47 9.55
C ARG A 320 -11.74 16.48 10.48
N MET A 321 -11.14 16.15 11.62
CA MET A 321 -11.78 15.28 12.61
C MET A 321 -13.00 15.94 13.23
N GLU A 322 -12.93 17.23 13.53
CA GLU A 322 -14.06 18.00 14.06
C GLU A 322 -15.19 18.10 13.03
N GLU A 323 -14.86 18.42 11.77
CA GLU A 323 -15.82 18.41 10.66
C GLU A 323 -16.45 17.02 10.50
N GLY A 324 -15.63 15.97 10.44
CA GLY A 324 -16.07 14.58 10.32
C GLY A 324 -17.03 14.17 11.43
N ARG A 325 -16.71 14.49 12.69
CA ARG A 325 -17.58 14.23 13.86
C ARG A 325 -18.94 14.90 13.72
N SER A 326 -18.98 16.17 13.31
CA SER A 326 -20.23 16.90 13.13
C SER A 326 -21.14 16.28 12.06
N LEU A 327 -20.55 15.54 11.12
CA LEU A 327 -21.24 14.91 10.01
C LEU A 327 -21.65 13.47 10.29
N VAL A 328 -21.14 12.79 11.33
CA VAL A 328 -21.44 11.36 11.57
C VAL A 328 -22.95 11.11 11.70
N GLU A 329 -23.66 11.99 12.41
CA GLU A 329 -25.11 11.86 12.61
C GLU A 329 -25.92 12.44 11.44
N LEU A 330 -25.42 13.52 10.81
CA LEU A 330 -26.14 14.25 9.74
C LEU A 330 -25.99 13.60 8.36
N ASN A 331 -24.77 13.14 8.03
CA ASN A 331 -24.41 12.54 6.75
C ASN A 331 -23.23 11.57 6.94
N PRO A 332 -23.51 10.29 7.29
CA PRO A 332 -22.48 9.30 7.60
C PRO A 332 -21.50 9.04 6.44
N LEU A 333 -21.99 9.12 5.19
CA LEU A 333 -21.16 8.93 4.00
C LEU A 333 -20.15 10.06 3.84
N ARG A 334 -20.59 11.32 4.00
CA ARG A 334 -19.69 12.48 3.96
C ARG A 334 -18.73 12.47 5.15
N ALA A 335 -19.19 12.10 6.34
CA ALA A 335 -18.35 11.95 7.53
C ALA A 335 -17.21 10.98 7.28
N LYS A 336 -17.50 9.81 6.70
CA LYS A 336 -16.49 8.82 6.33
C LYS A 336 -15.43 9.39 5.39
N VAL A 337 -15.84 10.09 4.34
CA VAL A 337 -14.90 10.70 3.38
C VAL A 337 -13.97 11.71 4.07
N VAL A 338 -14.52 12.61 4.90
CA VAL A 338 -13.73 13.62 5.61
C VAL A 338 -12.76 12.99 6.62
N LEU A 339 -13.19 11.94 7.32
CA LEU A 339 -12.34 11.20 8.26
C LEU A 339 -11.25 10.38 7.54
N GLU A 340 -11.53 9.84 6.36
CA GLU A 340 -10.53 9.16 5.51
C GLU A 340 -9.50 10.16 4.96
N GLU A 341 -9.89 11.39 4.63
CA GLU A 341 -8.95 12.46 4.27
C GLU A 341 -7.99 12.81 5.43
N ALA A 342 -8.51 12.87 6.66
CA ALA A 342 -7.69 13.09 7.86
C ALA A 342 -6.68 11.95 8.07
N LYS A 343 -7.12 10.69 7.86
CA LYS A 343 -6.24 9.51 7.94
C LYS A 343 -5.15 9.53 6.87
N ALA A 344 -5.50 9.84 5.62
CA ALA A 344 -4.54 9.97 4.53
C ALA A 344 -3.48 11.06 4.82
N ARG A 345 -3.86 12.12 5.53
CA ARG A 345 -2.93 13.19 5.94
C ARG A 345 -1.91 12.72 6.97
N ILE A 346 -2.33 11.92 7.96
CA ILE A 346 -1.44 11.27 8.92
C ILE A 346 -0.50 10.28 8.23
N ASP A 347 -1.03 9.45 7.33
CA ASP A 347 -0.22 8.47 6.57
C ASP A 347 0.86 9.16 5.74
N GLY A 348 0.51 10.27 5.08
CA GLY A 348 1.46 11.09 4.33
C GLY A 348 2.56 11.70 5.22
N TYR A 349 2.22 12.11 6.45
CA TYR A 349 3.21 12.60 7.42
C TYR A 349 4.16 11.48 7.89
N LYS A 350 3.66 10.26 8.10
CA LYS A 350 4.47 9.10 8.51
C LYS A 350 5.47 8.66 7.45
N GLN A 351 5.08 8.71 6.18
CA GLN A 351 5.94 8.30 5.06
C GLN A 351 7.05 9.33 4.76
N GLY A 352 6.82 10.60 5.10
CA GLY A 352 7.71 11.70 4.71
C GLY A 352 8.98 11.85 5.55
N GLN A 353 8.98 11.48 6.84
CA GLN A 353 10.07 11.87 7.76
C GLN A 353 10.28 10.95 8.97
N ARG A 354 11.45 11.09 9.61
CA ARG A 354 11.80 10.41 10.87
C ARG A 354 11.08 11.12 12.03
N ILE A 355 10.05 10.46 12.56
CA ILE A 355 9.15 10.98 13.59
C ILE A 355 9.83 10.99 14.97
N GLY A 356 9.67 12.07 15.74
CA GLY A 356 10.10 12.13 17.14
C GLY A 356 9.14 11.38 18.07
N LYS A 357 9.53 11.19 19.34
CA LYS A 357 8.73 10.43 20.31
C LYS A 357 7.37 11.07 20.61
N ARG A 358 7.29 12.40 20.59
CA ARG A 358 6.05 13.15 20.90
C ARG A 358 5.06 13.01 19.75
N GLU A 359 5.56 13.21 18.54
CA GLU A 359 4.79 13.14 17.30
C GLU A 359 4.30 11.71 17.07
N GLN A 360 5.10 10.69 17.43
CA GLN A 360 4.70 9.29 17.34
C GLN A 360 3.57 8.92 18.31
N ALA A 361 3.58 9.47 19.53
CA ALA A 361 2.49 9.26 20.48
C ALA A 361 1.18 9.87 19.97
N TRP A 362 1.24 11.10 19.46
CA TRP A 362 0.10 11.77 18.83
C TRP A 362 -0.44 10.96 17.65
N VAL A 363 0.40 10.51 16.71
CA VAL A 363 -0.03 9.70 15.56
C VAL A 363 -0.81 8.46 16.00
N VAL A 364 -0.31 7.71 16.98
CA VAL A 364 -0.97 6.47 17.45
C VAL A 364 -2.32 6.76 18.09
N GLU A 365 -2.40 7.80 18.93
CA GLU A 365 -3.63 8.22 19.57
C GLU A 365 -4.67 8.66 18.54
N THR A 366 -4.28 9.54 17.61
CA THR A 366 -5.16 10.06 16.57
C THR A 366 -5.61 8.99 15.57
N GLU A 367 -4.75 8.03 15.20
CA GLU A 367 -5.13 6.91 14.34
C GLU A 367 -6.16 5.99 14.98
N THR A 368 -6.01 5.74 16.29
CA THR A 368 -6.96 4.93 17.05
C THR A 368 -8.33 5.61 17.07
N GLU A 369 -8.35 6.91 17.31
CA GLU A 369 -9.57 7.70 17.31
C GLU A 369 -10.21 7.83 15.92
N LEU A 370 -9.43 8.07 14.87
CA LEU A 370 -9.96 8.09 13.50
C LEU A 370 -10.58 6.75 13.12
N THR A 371 -9.97 5.65 13.54
CA THR A 371 -10.50 4.31 13.25
C THR A 371 -11.86 4.09 13.90
N SER A 372 -12.03 4.51 15.16
CA SER A 372 -13.32 4.39 15.85
C SER A 372 -14.40 5.30 15.22
N LEU A 373 -14.03 6.52 14.83
CA LEU A 373 -14.96 7.45 14.16
C LEU A 373 -15.38 6.96 12.77
N ILE A 374 -14.46 6.37 12.00
CA ILE A 374 -14.77 5.78 10.68
C ILE A 374 -15.70 4.57 10.84
N GLN A 375 -15.48 3.73 11.84
CA GLN A 375 -16.37 2.60 12.15
C GLN A 375 -17.78 3.08 12.53
N ALA A 376 -17.88 4.12 13.37
CA ALA A 376 -19.14 4.73 13.74
C ALA A 376 -19.88 5.32 12.53
N ALA A 377 -19.16 6.04 11.65
CA ALA A 377 -19.71 6.59 10.41
C ALA A 377 -20.15 5.49 9.42
N ALA A 378 -19.48 4.34 9.41
CA ALA A 378 -19.81 3.21 8.56
C ALA A 378 -21.01 2.38 9.05
N ARG A 379 -21.53 2.64 10.26
CA ARG A 379 -22.60 1.86 10.92
C ARG A 379 -22.35 0.35 10.90
N ILE A 380 -21.08 -0.05 10.92
CA ILE A 380 -20.70 -1.46 10.99
C ILE A 380 -20.92 -1.89 12.43
N TYR A 381 -22.05 -2.53 12.71
CA TYR A 381 -22.26 -3.28 13.95
C TYR A 381 -21.52 -4.61 13.81
N GLU A 382 -20.52 -4.87 14.66
CA GLU A 382 -19.93 -6.20 14.78
C GLU A 382 -21.02 -7.18 15.23
N ILE A 383 -21.46 -8.08 14.35
CA ILE A 383 -22.40 -9.15 14.70
C ILE A 383 -21.59 -10.16 15.53
N GLY A 384 -21.69 -10.04 16.86
CA GLY A 384 -20.89 -10.81 17.80
C GLY A 384 -21.13 -12.33 17.73
N GLU A 385 -22.36 -12.78 17.45
CA GLU A 385 -22.69 -14.19 17.23
C GLU A 385 -23.94 -14.28 16.34
N PRO A 386 -23.94 -15.07 15.26
CA PRO A 386 -25.16 -15.31 14.48
C PRO A 386 -26.15 -16.10 15.34
N GLY A 387 -27.27 -15.46 15.72
CA GLY A 387 -28.35 -16.14 16.44
C GLY A 387 -28.96 -17.26 15.58
N VAL A 388 -29.26 -18.40 16.20
CA VAL A 388 -29.93 -19.53 15.52
C VAL A 388 -31.27 -19.05 14.96
N PHE A 389 -31.38 -19.05 13.63
CA PHE A 389 -32.57 -18.55 12.92
C PHE A 389 -33.74 -19.54 13.00
N LEU A 390 -33.46 -20.83 12.78
CA LEU A 390 -34.38 -21.96 12.88
C LEU A 390 -33.59 -23.25 13.19
N ASP A 391 -34.07 -24.04 14.14
CA ASP A 391 -33.54 -25.38 14.42
C ASP A 391 -34.24 -26.42 13.54
N LEU A 392 -33.49 -27.08 12.65
CA LEU A 392 -34.03 -28.07 11.72
C LEU A 392 -34.53 -29.33 12.42
N ASN A 393 -34.07 -29.60 13.64
CA ASN A 393 -34.59 -30.69 14.47
C ASN A 393 -36.07 -30.52 14.83
N LEU A 394 -36.61 -29.29 14.76
CA LEU A 394 -38.03 -29.04 14.98
C LEU A 394 -38.91 -29.57 13.83
N VAL A 395 -38.33 -29.79 12.65
CA VAL A 395 -39.05 -30.29 11.47
C VAL A 395 -39.01 -31.81 11.44
N ARG A 396 -37.84 -32.38 11.76
CA ARG A 396 -37.60 -33.82 11.84
C ARG A 396 -36.35 -34.04 12.71
N GLU A 397 -36.40 -35.05 13.58
CA GLU A 397 -35.26 -35.42 14.42
C GLU A 397 -34.04 -35.77 13.56
N ASP A 398 -32.86 -35.29 14.00
CA ASP A 398 -31.55 -35.47 13.38
C ASP A 398 -31.39 -34.86 11.97
N SER A 399 -32.29 -33.96 11.56
CA SER A 399 -32.16 -33.31 10.26
C SER A 399 -31.01 -32.32 10.18
N GLN A 400 -30.20 -32.46 9.14
CA GLN A 400 -29.05 -31.60 8.86
C GLN A 400 -29.21 -30.91 7.51
N GLY A 401 -28.84 -29.64 7.44
CA GLY A 401 -28.81 -28.90 6.18
C GLY A 401 -27.42 -28.97 5.55
N GLU A 402 -27.28 -29.67 4.43
CA GLU A 402 -26.02 -29.73 3.68
C GLU A 402 -25.97 -28.70 2.56
N VAL A 403 -27.08 -28.57 1.82
CA VAL A 403 -27.20 -27.61 0.72
C VAL A 403 -28.44 -26.75 0.95
N MET A 404 -28.32 -25.46 0.74
CA MET A 404 -29.43 -24.52 0.83
C MET A 404 -29.53 -23.68 -0.44
N ASP A 405 -30.75 -23.46 -0.92
CA ASP A 405 -31.05 -22.54 -2.03
C ASP A 405 -32.26 -21.68 -1.67
N LEU A 406 -32.27 -20.44 -2.14
CA LEU A 406 -33.36 -19.50 -1.89
C LEU A 406 -34.21 -19.35 -3.15
N SER A 407 -35.48 -19.73 -3.07
CA SER A 407 -36.44 -19.59 -4.16
C SER A 407 -37.63 -18.75 -3.69
N GLY A 408 -37.58 -17.44 -3.98
CA GLY A 408 -38.60 -16.49 -3.55
C GLY A 408 -38.51 -16.18 -2.05
N GLU A 409 -39.59 -16.42 -1.30
CA GLU A 409 -39.63 -16.24 0.18
C GLU A 409 -39.37 -17.54 0.95
N GLU A 410 -38.89 -18.57 0.25
CA GLU A 410 -38.69 -19.92 0.79
C GLU A 410 -37.24 -20.36 0.59
N VAL A 411 -36.62 -20.87 1.65
CA VAL A 411 -35.32 -21.53 1.65
C VAL A 411 -35.55 -23.03 1.52
N MET A 412 -34.99 -23.64 0.48
CA MET A 412 -34.97 -25.08 0.31
C MET A 412 -33.67 -25.62 0.91
N VAL A 413 -33.78 -26.56 1.84
CA VAL A 413 -32.66 -27.17 2.55
C VAL A 413 -32.65 -28.67 2.20
N LEU A 414 -31.58 -29.13 1.58
CA LEU A 414 -31.35 -30.55 1.32
C LEU A 414 -30.64 -31.18 2.51
N ASP A 415 -31.28 -32.21 3.06
CA ASP A 415 -30.71 -33.18 3.98
C ASP A 415 -30.34 -34.41 3.17
N ALA A 416 -29.10 -34.46 2.68
CA ALA A 416 -28.66 -35.53 1.79
C ALA A 416 -28.48 -36.86 2.54
N GLU A 417 -28.19 -36.82 3.84
CA GLU A 417 -28.05 -38.01 4.69
C GLU A 417 -29.40 -38.75 4.79
N HIS A 418 -30.49 -37.98 4.89
CA HIS A 418 -31.84 -38.54 4.98
C HIS A 418 -32.62 -38.52 3.67
N GLU A 419 -31.99 -38.08 2.57
CA GLU A 419 -32.58 -37.93 1.24
C GLU A 419 -33.88 -37.08 1.24
N VAL A 420 -33.94 -36.03 2.06
CA VAL A 420 -35.12 -35.16 2.20
C VAL A 420 -34.81 -33.73 1.81
N VAL A 421 -35.78 -33.08 1.15
CA VAL A 421 -35.77 -31.63 0.94
C VAL A 421 -36.77 -30.99 1.91
N LEU A 422 -36.24 -30.16 2.79
CA LEU A 422 -36.99 -29.31 3.70
C LEU A 422 -37.22 -27.96 3.04
N ARG A 423 -38.40 -27.41 3.23
CA ARG A 423 -38.74 -26.04 2.87
C ARG A 423 -38.88 -25.24 4.14
N VAL A 424 -38.21 -24.10 4.20
CA VAL A 424 -38.19 -23.16 5.33
C VAL A 424 -38.60 -21.77 4.84
N GLY A 425 -39.77 -21.30 5.26
CA GLY A 425 -40.21 -19.93 4.98
C GLY A 425 -39.46 -18.91 5.84
N LEU A 426 -39.25 -17.70 5.31
CA LEU A 426 -38.64 -16.58 6.04
C LEU A 426 -39.45 -16.13 7.28
N ASN A 427 -40.71 -16.58 7.38
CA ASN A 427 -41.57 -16.45 8.56
C ASN A 427 -41.37 -17.56 9.61
N LYS A 428 -40.32 -18.39 9.49
CA LYS A 428 -40.01 -19.56 10.34
C LYS A 428 -41.03 -20.71 10.23
N SER A 429 -41.80 -20.78 9.14
CA SER A 429 -42.59 -21.98 8.83
C SER A 429 -41.71 -23.02 8.15
N SER A 430 -41.95 -24.31 8.38
CA SER A 430 -41.16 -25.38 7.76
C SER A 430 -42.02 -26.59 7.39
N ALA A 431 -41.65 -27.26 6.29
CA ALA A 431 -42.35 -28.43 5.78
C ALA A 431 -41.44 -29.31 4.92
N ILE A 432 -41.67 -30.63 4.95
CA ILE A 432 -41.01 -31.57 4.04
C ILE A 432 -41.69 -31.47 2.66
N VAL A 433 -40.92 -31.23 1.61
CA VAL A 433 -41.46 -31.04 0.24
C VAL A 433 -41.09 -32.15 -0.74
N GLY A 434 -40.18 -33.05 -0.37
CA GLY A 434 -39.85 -34.25 -1.14
C GLY A 434 -38.90 -35.16 -0.38
N GLY A 435 -38.94 -36.46 -0.66
CA GLY A 435 -38.07 -37.46 -0.05
C GLY A 435 -37.87 -38.70 -0.92
N GLY A 436 -36.65 -39.24 -0.91
CA GLY A 436 -36.30 -40.58 -1.39
C GLY A 436 -36.74 -41.64 -0.36
N ALA A 437 -37.10 -42.84 -0.83
CA ALA A 437 -37.60 -43.94 0.00
C ALA A 437 -36.49 -44.91 0.41
#